data_AF-A0A4Y8L0S5-F1
#
_entry.id   AF-A0A4Y8L0S5-F1
#
_cell.length_a   1.000
_cell.length_b   1.000
_cell.length_c   1.000
_cell.angle_alpha   90.00
_cell.angle_beta   90.00
_cell.angle_gamma   90.00
#
_symmetry.space_group_name_H-M   'P 1'
#
loop_
_entity.id
_entity.type
_entity.pdbx_description
1 polymer ?
#
loop_
_entity_poly.entity_id
_entity_poly.type
_entity_poly.pdbx_seq_one_letter_code
_entity_poly.pdbx_strand_id
1 'polypeptide(L)'
;MKKITFILSFVLICCSIGAQQYHHPVRPVKNVIVMIPDGTSIGVVSAARWYQIYNKLGGQNLSIDPYICGTVKTFSSNAPIGDSAPTTSAYMTGMPQQTGNVSIYPVADPKNDLVYVDPSKAYQPLTTILEAAKVEQQKSVGLVVTVEFPHATPADCSAHYHKRGEYKYIASQMAYQNLDVMFGGGNSILTDDIKQHFTKTNTTLIQNDINTFRNFKGDNKVWALFQDRELPYDIDRDSTQIPSLKEMTEKAIAQLSKNDKGFFLMVEGSKVDWVAHGNDAVGCITEYLAFDKAVAAAIDFAKKDGETAVIILPDHGNSGFTIGRRDLKSYDKATFDQLFANVSKYKRTGEGLEKILINEKPEKIKEVFKKYTDIDLTDEELAELQSSKNYKEADYMKKAVSKNMGHTIVDIMNSRTYFGFTTGGHTGEEVFLAAYHPQGDMPYGMNTNTQINNYLFDVLGLQTSLPDLTTKLFAKHNDVFAGKQYSIDKTTDFPVLTVKQGKNTLIVPAFKSVAYLNGKEFDLGSVTVYIDKNDTFYLPASLADKLK
;
A
#
# COMPACT_ATOMS: atom_id res chain seq x y z
N MET A 1 -38.64 -69.62 -18.33
CA MET A 1 -38.51 -68.15 -18.30
C MET A 1 -37.55 -67.76 -17.18
N LYS A 2 -36.27 -67.56 -17.48
CA LYS A 2 -35.24 -67.20 -16.49
C LYS A 2 -34.69 -65.81 -16.85
N LYS A 3 -34.84 -64.89 -15.90
CA LYS A 3 -34.33 -63.52 -15.92
C LYS A 3 -32.80 -63.55 -15.87
N ILE A 4 -32.15 -62.81 -16.77
CA ILE A 4 -30.72 -62.52 -16.69
C ILE A 4 -30.59 -61.03 -16.38
N THR A 5 -30.04 -60.75 -15.21
CA THR A 5 -29.76 -59.44 -14.65
C THR A 5 -28.56 -58.83 -15.35
N PHE A 6 -28.72 -57.66 -15.98
CA PHE A 6 -27.59 -56.84 -16.44
C PHE A 6 -27.17 -55.93 -15.29
N ILE A 7 -25.95 -56.12 -14.78
CA ILE A 7 -25.29 -55.20 -13.84
C ILE A 7 -24.63 -54.11 -14.70
N LEU A 8 -25.15 -52.89 -14.63
CA LEU A 8 -24.52 -51.71 -15.21
C LEU A 8 -23.61 -51.08 -14.15
N SER A 9 -22.30 -51.30 -14.27
CA SER A 9 -21.32 -50.61 -13.42
C SER A 9 -21.19 -49.16 -13.87
N PHE A 10 -21.79 -48.23 -13.12
CA PHE A 10 -21.54 -46.80 -13.25
C PHE A 10 -20.18 -46.49 -12.62
N VAL A 11 -19.17 -46.24 -13.45
CA VAL A 11 -17.91 -45.61 -13.02
C VAL A 11 -18.22 -44.12 -12.82
N LEU A 12 -18.42 -43.71 -11.56
CA LEU A 12 -18.40 -42.29 -11.19
C LEU A 12 -16.97 -41.79 -11.33
N ILE A 13 -16.70 -41.10 -12.43
CA ILE A 13 -15.55 -40.20 -12.54
C ILE A 13 -15.88 -38.99 -11.66
N CYS A 14 -15.47 -39.02 -10.41
CA CYS A 14 -15.40 -37.83 -9.57
C CYS A 14 -14.25 -36.94 -10.09
N CYS A 15 -14.52 -36.21 -11.17
CA CYS A 15 -13.78 -34.99 -11.45
C CYS A 15 -14.18 -33.99 -10.36
N SER A 16 -13.34 -33.84 -9.35
CA SER A 16 -13.33 -32.69 -8.46
C SER A 16 -12.91 -31.45 -9.25
N ILE A 17 -13.82 -30.97 -10.10
CA ILE A 17 -13.82 -29.60 -10.59
C ILE A 17 -14.28 -28.77 -9.39
N GLY A 18 -13.32 -28.29 -8.61
CA GLY A 18 -13.56 -27.14 -7.73
C GLY A 18 -13.88 -25.97 -8.64
N ALA A 19 -15.16 -25.79 -8.95
CA ALA A 19 -15.65 -24.71 -9.79
C ALA A 19 -15.33 -23.38 -9.10
N GLN A 20 -14.33 -22.70 -9.63
CA GLN A 20 -14.03 -21.30 -9.38
C GLN A 20 -15.25 -20.49 -9.82
N GLN A 21 -16.10 -20.10 -8.87
CA GLN A 21 -17.25 -19.22 -9.12
C GLN A 21 -16.68 -17.80 -9.35
N TYR A 22 -16.96 -17.22 -10.53
CA TYR A 22 -16.42 -15.97 -11.13
C TYR A 22 -15.06 -16.18 -11.85
N HIS A 23 -14.83 -15.78 -13.12
CA HIS A 23 -15.26 -14.58 -13.86
C HIS A 23 -15.45 -14.85 -15.38
N HIS A 24 -16.13 -13.93 -16.07
CA HIS A 24 -16.07 -13.82 -17.52
C HIS A 24 -14.62 -13.72 -18.01
N PRO A 25 -14.27 -14.21 -19.21
CA PRO A 25 -12.91 -14.06 -19.74
C PRO A 25 -12.46 -12.59 -19.71
N VAL A 26 -11.35 -12.31 -19.02
CA VAL A 26 -10.74 -10.97 -18.94
C VAL A 26 -9.70 -10.87 -20.04
N ARG A 27 -9.84 -9.90 -20.94
CA ARG A 27 -8.84 -9.68 -22.00
C ARG A 27 -7.62 -8.97 -21.41
N PRO A 28 -6.40 -9.40 -21.76
CA PRO A 28 -5.20 -8.76 -21.22
C PRO A 28 -5.01 -7.36 -21.79
N VAL A 29 -4.40 -6.50 -20.99
CA VAL A 29 -4.03 -5.13 -21.35
C VAL A 29 -2.51 -4.94 -21.29
N LYS A 30 -2.04 -3.85 -21.88
CA LYS A 30 -0.61 -3.53 -21.90
C LYS A 30 -0.16 -2.94 -20.57
N ASN A 31 -0.96 -2.09 -19.94
CA ASN A 31 -0.58 -1.44 -18.69
C ASN A 31 -1.64 -1.66 -17.62
N VAL A 32 -1.19 -1.81 -16.38
CA VAL A 32 -2.07 -1.97 -15.22
C VAL A 32 -1.69 -0.95 -14.17
N ILE A 33 -2.67 -0.16 -13.72
CA ILE A 33 -2.54 0.77 -12.60
C ILE A 33 -3.43 0.28 -11.47
N VAL A 34 -2.84 0.00 -10.31
CA VAL A 34 -3.56 -0.32 -9.07
C VAL A 34 -3.50 0.90 -8.16
N MET A 35 -4.64 1.37 -7.69
CA MET A 35 -4.74 2.55 -6.83
C MET A 35 -5.38 2.20 -5.50
N ILE A 36 -4.66 2.45 -4.40
CA ILE A 36 -5.06 2.04 -3.05
C ILE A 36 -5.20 3.29 -2.16
N PRO A 37 -6.41 3.72 -1.80
CA PRO A 37 -6.61 4.70 -0.75
C PRO A 37 -6.67 3.95 0.60
N ASP A 38 -5.52 3.82 1.26
CA ASP A 38 -5.31 3.06 2.50
C ASP A 38 -6.38 3.43 3.55
N GLY A 39 -7.00 2.43 4.20
CA GLY A 39 -7.95 2.62 5.30
C GLY A 39 -9.27 3.30 4.95
N THR A 40 -9.66 3.36 3.66
CA THR A 40 -10.83 4.15 3.24
C THR A 40 -12.15 3.36 3.30
N SER A 41 -12.97 3.66 4.32
CA SER A 41 -14.38 3.24 4.36
C SER A 41 -15.25 4.03 3.36
N ILE A 42 -16.35 3.42 2.87
CA ILE A 42 -17.29 4.07 1.92
C ILE A 42 -17.93 5.36 2.46
N GLY A 43 -17.97 5.52 3.80
CA GLY A 43 -18.39 6.75 4.46
C GLY A 43 -17.50 7.94 4.12
N VAL A 44 -16.17 7.73 4.04
CA VAL A 44 -15.19 8.78 3.66
C VAL A 44 -15.42 9.22 2.22
N VAL A 45 -15.60 8.28 1.29
CA VAL A 45 -15.92 8.55 -0.12
C VAL A 45 -17.18 9.40 -0.24
N SER A 46 -18.22 9.04 0.51
CA SER A 46 -19.48 9.77 0.52
C SER A 46 -19.31 11.18 1.09
N ALA A 47 -18.53 11.35 2.15
CA ALA A 47 -18.25 12.64 2.77
C ALA A 47 -17.44 13.53 1.82
N ALA A 48 -16.43 12.98 1.14
CA ALA A 48 -15.65 13.70 0.14
C ALA A 48 -16.51 14.20 -1.02
N ARG A 49 -17.42 13.36 -1.54
CA ARG A 49 -18.35 13.76 -2.61
C ARG A 49 -19.24 14.94 -2.17
N TRP A 50 -19.89 14.83 -1.03
CA TRP A 50 -20.74 15.91 -0.51
C TRP A 50 -19.95 17.18 -0.18
N TYR A 51 -18.75 17.04 0.38
CA TYR A 51 -17.86 18.17 0.66
C TYR A 51 -17.45 18.91 -0.61
N GLN A 52 -17.12 18.19 -1.69
CA GLN A 52 -16.80 18.79 -2.99
C GLN A 52 -17.99 19.59 -3.55
N ILE A 53 -19.20 19.01 -3.49
CA ILE A 53 -20.43 19.66 -3.96
C ILE A 53 -20.70 20.94 -3.15
N TYR A 54 -20.64 20.85 -1.83
CA TYR A 54 -20.86 21.98 -0.92
C TYR A 54 -19.91 23.15 -1.22
N ASN A 55 -18.62 22.84 -1.34
CA ASN A 55 -17.56 23.83 -1.55
C ASN A 55 -17.37 24.23 -3.02
N LYS A 56 -18.11 23.62 -3.96
CA LYS A 56 -17.98 23.85 -5.41
C LYS A 56 -16.53 23.65 -5.91
N LEU A 57 -15.83 22.66 -5.36
CA LEU A 57 -14.43 22.37 -5.70
C LEU A 57 -14.30 21.58 -7.03
N GLY A 58 -15.42 21.10 -7.57
CA GLY A 58 -15.47 20.26 -8.77
C GLY A 58 -16.91 20.07 -9.24
N GLY A 59 -17.16 18.92 -9.89
CA GLY A 59 -18.49 18.53 -10.36
C GLY A 59 -19.40 17.97 -9.27
N GLN A 60 -20.55 17.45 -9.70
CA GLN A 60 -21.51 16.76 -8.82
C GLN A 60 -21.06 15.35 -8.39
N ASN A 61 -20.01 14.83 -9.01
CA ASN A 61 -19.47 13.49 -8.79
C ASN A 61 -17.96 13.56 -8.55
N LEU A 62 -17.43 12.56 -7.86
CA LEU A 62 -16.01 12.27 -7.81
C LEU A 62 -15.57 11.57 -9.10
N SER A 63 -14.27 11.62 -9.37
CA SER A 63 -13.66 11.01 -10.56
C SER A 63 -13.81 9.50 -10.56
N ILE A 64 -13.82 8.87 -9.38
CA ILE A 64 -14.05 7.43 -9.21
C ILE A 64 -15.49 6.98 -9.50
N ASP A 65 -16.50 7.85 -9.35
CA ASP A 65 -17.91 7.46 -9.31
C ASP A 65 -18.39 6.63 -10.52
N PRO A 66 -18.03 6.96 -11.78
CA PRO A 66 -18.46 6.18 -12.94
C PRO A 66 -17.88 4.77 -13.02
N TYR A 67 -16.85 4.47 -12.21
CA TYR A 67 -16.07 3.24 -12.27
C TYR A 67 -16.35 2.30 -11.11
N ILE A 68 -17.13 2.73 -10.10
CA ILE A 68 -17.55 1.85 -9.01
C ILE A 68 -18.37 0.70 -9.58
N CYS A 69 -17.87 -0.52 -9.41
CA CYS A 69 -18.42 -1.73 -10.01
C CYS A 69 -18.74 -2.83 -8.99
N GLY A 70 -18.35 -2.66 -7.72
CA GLY A 70 -18.55 -3.68 -6.71
C GLY A 70 -18.01 -3.33 -5.33
N THR A 71 -17.76 -4.38 -4.55
CA THR A 71 -17.10 -4.32 -3.24
C THR A 71 -16.00 -5.36 -3.14
N VAL A 72 -15.09 -5.19 -2.19
CA VAL A 72 -14.06 -6.16 -1.84
C VAL A 72 -14.17 -6.53 -0.38
N LYS A 73 -14.26 -7.83 -0.10
CA LYS A 73 -14.07 -8.40 1.23
C LYS A 73 -12.58 -8.59 1.47
N THR A 74 -12.01 -7.76 2.34
CA THR A 74 -10.60 -7.82 2.72
C THR A 74 -10.46 -8.52 4.07
N PHE A 75 -9.50 -9.44 4.18
CA PHE A 75 -9.30 -10.24 5.38
C PHE A 75 -7.89 -10.83 5.42
N SER A 76 -7.42 -11.14 6.62
CA SER A 76 -6.16 -11.85 6.90
C SER A 76 -6.38 -13.36 6.85
N SER A 77 -5.30 -14.15 6.82
CA SER A 77 -5.41 -15.62 6.81
C SER A 77 -6.17 -16.17 8.01
N ASN A 78 -6.11 -15.49 9.16
CA ASN A 78 -6.67 -15.95 10.44
C ASN A 78 -7.53 -14.89 11.17
N ALA A 79 -7.91 -13.80 10.51
CA ALA A 79 -8.71 -12.74 11.13
C ALA A 79 -9.56 -11.97 10.11
N PRO A 80 -10.81 -11.60 10.46
CA PRO A 80 -11.70 -10.86 9.55
C PRO A 80 -11.38 -9.37 9.45
N ILE A 81 -10.67 -8.78 10.42
CA ILE A 81 -10.20 -7.40 10.36
C ILE A 81 -8.73 -7.45 9.92
N GLY A 82 -8.47 -6.92 8.72
CA GLY A 82 -7.14 -6.87 8.13
C GLY A 82 -6.27 -5.75 8.68
N ASP A 83 -4.97 -5.92 8.53
CA ASP A 83 -3.96 -4.85 8.56
C ASP A 83 -3.56 -4.51 7.10
N SER A 84 -2.95 -3.36 6.82
CA SER A 84 -2.53 -2.98 5.45
C SER A 84 -1.62 -4.04 4.83
N ALA A 85 -0.64 -4.51 5.61
CA ALA A 85 0.35 -5.50 5.17
C ALA A 85 -0.26 -6.82 4.65
N PRO A 86 -1.07 -7.57 5.43
CA PRO A 86 -1.66 -8.82 4.95
C PRO A 86 -2.70 -8.64 3.84
N THR A 87 -3.41 -7.51 3.80
CA THR A 87 -4.50 -7.29 2.84
C THR A 87 -3.97 -6.89 1.47
N THR A 88 -3.01 -5.95 1.40
CA THR A 88 -2.32 -5.62 0.14
C THR A 88 -1.44 -6.77 -0.33
N SER A 89 -0.74 -7.45 0.57
CA SER A 89 -0.03 -8.68 0.21
C SER A 89 -0.94 -9.74 -0.43
N ALA A 90 -2.20 -9.86 -0.01
CA ALA A 90 -3.16 -10.77 -0.64
C ALA A 90 -3.52 -10.34 -2.07
N TYR A 91 -3.68 -9.04 -2.33
CA TYR A 91 -3.86 -8.52 -3.70
C TYR A 91 -2.66 -8.85 -4.59
N MET A 92 -1.44 -8.77 -4.03
CA MET A 92 -0.20 -8.96 -4.78
C MET A 92 0.20 -10.43 -4.96
N THR A 93 -0.12 -11.31 -4.02
CA THR A 93 0.37 -12.70 -4.00
C THR A 93 -0.72 -13.76 -4.14
N GLY A 94 -1.99 -13.37 -3.98
CA GLY A 94 -3.14 -14.29 -3.98
C GLY A 94 -3.30 -15.08 -2.69
N MET A 95 -2.42 -14.89 -1.70
CA MET A 95 -2.47 -15.57 -0.42
C MET A 95 -2.82 -14.58 0.70
N PRO A 96 -3.96 -14.71 1.39
CA PRO A 96 -4.23 -13.98 2.63
C PRO A 96 -3.13 -14.28 3.66
N GLN A 97 -2.63 -13.26 4.36
CA GLN A 97 -1.50 -13.41 5.28
C GLN A 97 -1.87 -12.98 6.70
N GLN A 98 -0.96 -13.13 7.65
CA GLN A 98 -1.15 -12.66 9.03
C GLN A 98 -0.64 -11.23 9.19
N THR A 99 -1.16 -10.52 10.20
CA THR A 99 -0.75 -9.14 10.53
C THR A 99 0.76 -8.97 10.55
N GLY A 100 1.24 -7.91 9.90
CA GLY A 100 2.65 -7.58 9.81
C GLY A 100 3.46 -8.38 8.78
N ASN A 101 2.91 -9.41 8.15
CA ASN A 101 3.58 -10.10 7.04
C ASN A 101 3.57 -9.24 5.79
N VAL A 102 4.73 -9.18 5.12
CA VAL A 102 4.95 -8.51 3.84
C VAL A 102 5.27 -9.59 2.82
N SER A 103 4.33 -9.88 1.92
CA SER A 103 4.47 -10.81 0.80
C SER A 103 5.18 -12.14 1.10
N ILE A 104 4.79 -12.79 2.20
CA ILE A 104 5.27 -14.12 2.59
C ILE A 104 4.11 -15.08 2.90
N TYR A 105 4.35 -16.38 2.79
CA TYR A 105 3.38 -17.38 3.16
C TYR A 105 3.15 -17.38 4.68
N PRO A 106 1.90 -17.31 5.17
CA PRO A 106 1.62 -17.23 6.59
C PRO A 106 1.95 -18.53 7.33
N VAL A 107 2.07 -18.43 8.65
CA VAL A 107 2.10 -19.60 9.54
C VAL A 107 0.67 -20.13 9.66
N ALA A 108 0.50 -21.46 9.70
CA ALA A 108 -0.82 -22.06 9.94
C ALA A 108 -1.31 -21.76 11.37
N ASP A 109 -2.56 -21.35 11.50
CA ASP A 109 -3.27 -21.19 12.77
C ASP A 109 -4.61 -21.95 12.68
N PRO A 110 -4.61 -23.29 12.77
CA PRO A 110 -5.79 -24.11 12.46
C PRO A 110 -7.04 -23.81 13.30
N LYS A 111 -6.90 -23.06 14.40
CA LYS A 111 -8.03 -22.63 15.23
C LYS A 111 -8.75 -21.41 14.67
N ASN A 112 -8.03 -20.55 13.95
CA ASN A 112 -8.53 -19.25 13.49
C ASN A 112 -8.44 -19.07 11.96
N ASP A 113 -7.72 -19.95 11.26
CA ASP A 113 -7.53 -19.91 9.82
C ASP A 113 -8.88 -19.83 9.07
N LEU A 114 -9.05 -18.74 8.32
CA LEU A 114 -10.20 -18.46 7.46
C LEU A 114 -10.04 -19.09 6.06
N VAL A 115 -8.81 -19.48 5.72
CA VAL A 115 -8.42 -20.17 4.49
C VAL A 115 -7.43 -21.28 4.82
N TYR A 116 -7.30 -22.27 3.94
CA TYR A 116 -6.28 -23.30 4.13
C TYR A 116 -4.86 -22.70 4.06
N VAL A 117 -4.05 -23.01 5.06
CA VAL A 117 -2.63 -22.62 5.15
C VAL A 117 -1.76 -23.89 5.22
N ASP A 118 -0.86 -24.05 4.26
CA ASP A 118 0.12 -25.15 4.21
C ASP A 118 1.31 -24.86 5.15
N PRO A 119 1.45 -25.57 6.28
CA PRO A 119 2.52 -25.29 7.25
C PRO A 119 3.92 -25.54 6.68
N SER A 120 4.08 -26.32 5.60
CA SER A 120 5.39 -26.60 4.99
C SER A 120 6.00 -25.39 4.26
N LYS A 121 5.15 -24.41 3.94
CA LYS A 121 5.52 -23.16 3.25
C LYS A 121 5.70 -21.98 4.20
N ALA A 122 5.49 -22.15 5.50
CA ALA A 122 5.56 -21.07 6.49
C ALA A 122 6.81 -20.18 6.29
N TYR A 123 6.56 -18.87 6.20
CA TYR A 123 7.54 -17.81 5.95
C TYR A 123 8.20 -17.78 4.56
N GLN A 124 7.80 -18.62 3.61
CA GLN A 124 8.32 -18.55 2.24
C GLN A 124 7.91 -17.22 1.58
N PRO A 125 8.85 -16.41 1.07
CA PRO A 125 8.54 -15.29 0.20
C PRO A 125 7.69 -15.72 -0.99
N LEU A 126 6.68 -14.92 -1.32
CA LEU A 126 5.76 -15.19 -2.42
C LEU A 126 5.97 -14.18 -3.53
N THR A 127 6.02 -14.65 -4.77
CA THR A 127 6.14 -13.77 -5.93
C THR A 127 4.92 -12.85 -6.04
N THR A 128 5.18 -11.55 -6.15
CA THR A 128 4.14 -10.54 -6.31
C THR A 128 3.72 -10.39 -7.78
N ILE A 129 2.53 -9.84 -8.01
CA ILE A 129 2.07 -9.44 -9.35
C ILE A 129 3.06 -8.46 -10.01
N LEU A 130 3.63 -7.54 -9.25
CA LEU A 130 4.65 -6.60 -9.74
C LEU A 130 5.91 -7.34 -10.23
N GLU A 131 6.39 -8.29 -9.45
CA GLU A 131 7.52 -9.15 -9.83
C GLU A 131 7.23 -9.98 -11.07
N ALA A 132 6.05 -10.59 -11.14
CA ALA A 132 5.62 -11.38 -12.29
C ALA A 132 5.57 -10.52 -13.57
N ALA A 133 4.99 -9.32 -13.51
CA ALA A 133 4.95 -8.37 -14.62
C ALA A 133 6.37 -8.04 -15.14
N LYS A 134 7.32 -7.86 -14.22
CA LYS A 134 8.71 -7.56 -14.56
C LYS A 134 9.45 -8.77 -15.14
N VAL A 135 9.41 -9.92 -14.45
CA VAL A 135 10.22 -11.09 -14.78
C VAL A 135 9.67 -11.83 -16.00
N GLU A 136 8.36 -12.00 -16.12
CA GLU A 136 7.75 -12.74 -17.22
C GLU A 136 7.59 -11.89 -18.48
N GLN A 137 7.20 -10.62 -18.31
CA GLN A 137 6.76 -9.77 -19.43
C GLN A 137 7.67 -8.58 -19.71
N GLN A 138 8.74 -8.38 -18.91
CA GLN A 138 9.69 -7.28 -19.05
C GLN A 138 9.04 -5.90 -19.00
N LYS A 139 7.91 -5.80 -18.28
CA LYS A 139 7.23 -4.53 -18.04
C LYS A 139 8.04 -3.66 -17.09
N SER A 140 7.90 -2.35 -17.26
CA SER A 140 8.40 -1.41 -16.24
C SER A 140 7.50 -1.45 -15.02
N VAL A 141 8.08 -1.22 -13.84
CA VAL A 141 7.35 -1.28 -12.57
C VAL A 141 7.62 -0.05 -11.73
N GLY A 142 6.57 0.48 -11.09
CA GLY A 142 6.72 1.65 -10.24
C GLY A 142 5.74 1.72 -9.08
N LEU A 143 6.14 2.50 -8.07
CA LEU A 143 5.37 2.74 -6.85
C LEU A 143 5.31 4.26 -6.59
N VAL A 144 4.13 4.75 -6.22
CA VAL A 144 3.90 6.14 -5.82
C VAL A 144 3.09 6.14 -4.53
N VAL A 145 3.59 6.78 -3.47
CA VAL A 145 2.97 6.77 -2.14
C VAL A 145 3.07 8.14 -1.46
N THR A 146 2.29 8.38 -0.41
CA THR A 146 2.40 9.60 0.43
C THR A 146 3.08 9.38 1.78
N VAL A 147 3.55 8.16 2.05
CA VAL A 147 4.35 7.77 3.22
C VAL A 147 5.81 7.50 2.84
N GLU A 148 6.62 7.05 3.79
CA GLU A 148 7.95 6.54 3.46
C GLU A 148 7.89 5.29 2.57
N PHE A 149 8.85 5.16 1.66
CA PHE A 149 8.84 4.07 0.68
C PHE A 149 8.78 2.63 1.26
N PRO A 150 9.35 2.28 2.43
CA PRO A 150 9.24 0.92 2.97
C PRO A 150 8.00 0.69 3.84
N HIS A 151 7.01 1.59 3.81
CA HIS A 151 5.70 1.33 4.44
C HIS A 151 5.05 0.07 3.85
N ALA A 152 4.04 -0.49 4.52
CA ALA A 152 3.52 -1.83 4.18
C ALA A 152 3.04 -1.96 2.74
N THR A 153 2.10 -1.15 2.29
CA THR A 153 1.51 -1.24 0.95
C THR A 153 2.54 -1.24 -0.19
N PRO A 154 3.52 -0.30 -0.26
CA PRO A 154 4.58 -0.38 -1.26
C PRO A 154 5.56 -1.54 -1.04
N ALA A 155 5.82 -1.92 0.23
CA ALA A 155 6.66 -3.08 0.55
C ALA A 155 6.00 -4.39 0.08
N ASP A 156 4.70 -4.57 0.26
CA ASP A 156 3.94 -5.75 -0.16
C ASP A 156 4.01 -5.96 -1.68
N CYS A 157 4.25 -4.90 -2.45
CA CYS A 157 4.44 -4.98 -3.88
C CYS A 157 5.85 -5.47 -4.27
N SER A 158 6.87 -5.27 -3.43
CA SER A 158 8.28 -5.30 -3.90
C SER A 158 9.33 -5.81 -2.88
N ALA A 159 8.91 -6.30 -1.73
CA ALA A 159 9.77 -6.83 -0.68
C ALA A 159 9.07 -7.99 0.06
N HIS A 160 9.83 -8.74 0.85
CA HIS A 160 9.31 -9.89 1.59
C HIS A 160 9.91 -9.97 2.99
N TYR A 161 9.07 -9.97 4.01
CA TYR A 161 9.50 -10.22 5.38
C TYR A 161 8.33 -10.53 6.31
N HIS A 162 8.59 -11.20 7.44
CA HIS A 162 7.55 -11.57 8.40
C HIS A 162 7.15 -10.42 9.35
N LYS A 163 7.74 -9.24 9.19
CA LYS A 163 7.51 -8.09 10.08
C LYS A 163 7.71 -6.77 9.33
N ARG A 164 6.60 -6.08 9.03
CA ARG A 164 6.54 -4.79 8.31
C ARG A 164 7.42 -3.68 8.91
N GLY A 165 7.67 -3.73 10.23
CA GLY A 165 8.49 -2.74 10.93
C GLY A 165 10.00 -2.87 10.71
N GLU A 166 10.48 -3.92 10.04
CA GLU A 166 11.91 -4.16 9.83
C GLU A 166 12.43 -3.45 8.57
N TYR A 167 12.36 -2.12 8.58
CA TYR A 167 12.74 -1.27 7.45
C TYR A 167 14.17 -1.48 6.98
N LYS A 168 15.08 -1.90 7.88
CA LYS A 168 16.45 -2.26 7.51
C LYS A 168 16.48 -3.32 6.39
N TYR A 169 15.60 -4.32 6.46
CA TYR A 169 15.54 -5.41 5.47
C TYR A 169 14.64 -5.05 4.29
N ILE A 170 13.49 -4.41 4.54
CA ILE A 170 12.52 -4.05 3.51
C ILE A 170 13.10 -3.00 2.56
N ALA A 171 13.71 -1.94 3.08
CA ALA A 171 14.23 -0.85 2.26
C ALA A 171 15.33 -1.30 1.30
N SER A 172 16.21 -2.21 1.76
CA SER A 172 17.22 -2.84 0.91
C SER A 172 16.57 -3.61 -0.23
N GLN A 173 15.60 -4.47 0.08
CA GLN A 173 14.90 -5.25 -0.96
C GLN A 173 14.27 -4.34 -2.01
N MET A 174 13.53 -3.30 -1.61
CA MET A 174 12.87 -2.39 -2.56
C MET A 174 13.86 -1.67 -3.48
N ALA A 175 15.00 -1.20 -2.96
CA ALA A 175 16.05 -0.58 -3.76
C ALA A 175 16.68 -1.58 -4.75
N TYR A 176 16.99 -2.78 -4.26
CA TYR A 176 17.57 -3.86 -5.07
C TYR A 176 16.55 -4.52 -5.99
N GLN A 177 15.25 -4.30 -5.79
CA GLN A 177 14.22 -4.76 -6.71
C GLN A 177 14.23 -3.99 -8.02
N ASN A 178 15.05 -2.94 -8.12
CA ASN A 178 15.34 -2.24 -9.37
C ASN A 178 14.07 -1.65 -9.99
N LEU A 179 13.20 -1.05 -9.18
CA LEU A 179 12.00 -0.34 -9.60
C LEU A 179 12.36 0.78 -10.60
N ASP A 180 11.56 0.96 -11.64
CA ASP A 180 11.76 2.03 -12.62
C ASP A 180 11.35 3.39 -12.07
N VAL A 181 10.33 3.40 -11.19
CA VAL A 181 9.84 4.58 -10.48
C VAL A 181 9.59 4.28 -9.01
N MET A 182 10.06 5.15 -8.11
CA MET A 182 9.63 5.19 -6.71
C MET A 182 9.48 6.65 -6.27
N PHE A 183 8.25 7.09 -6.04
CA PHE A 183 7.95 8.45 -5.55
C PHE A 183 7.24 8.40 -4.21
N GLY A 184 7.69 9.18 -3.24
CA GLY A 184 7.13 9.23 -1.89
C GLY A 184 8.07 9.93 -0.93
N GLY A 185 8.15 9.47 0.32
CA GLY A 185 9.11 9.95 1.30
C GLY A 185 10.12 8.90 1.75
N GLY A 186 10.87 9.18 2.81
CA GLY A 186 11.83 8.24 3.42
C GLY A 186 13.30 8.55 3.15
N ASN A 187 13.68 9.83 2.97
CA ASN A 187 15.09 10.20 2.76
C ASN A 187 16.01 9.71 3.88
N SER A 188 15.54 9.67 5.13
CA SER A 188 16.35 9.23 6.29
C SER A 188 16.61 7.72 6.32
N ILE A 189 15.95 6.96 5.44
CA ILE A 189 16.03 5.49 5.39
C ILE A 189 17.08 5.05 4.36
N LEU A 190 17.43 5.92 3.41
CA LEU A 190 18.46 5.64 2.41
C LEU A 190 19.82 5.42 3.06
N THR A 191 20.37 4.22 2.88
CA THR A 191 21.73 3.88 3.30
C THR A 191 22.74 4.19 2.19
N ASP A 192 24.02 4.24 2.54
CA ASP A 192 25.09 4.39 1.55
C ASP A 192 25.13 3.22 0.57
N ASP A 193 24.78 2.00 1.02
CA ASP A 193 24.64 0.81 0.19
C ASP A 193 23.56 0.99 -0.89
N ILE A 194 22.39 1.51 -0.51
CA ILE A 194 21.30 1.83 -1.46
C ILE A 194 21.76 2.88 -2.49
N LYS A 195 22.42 3.95 -2.04
CA LYS A 195 22.93 5.01 -2.94
C LYS A 195 24.00 4.48 -3.89
N GLN A 196 24.87 3.60 -3.42
CA GLN A 196 25.86 2.94 -4.26
C GLN A 196 25.19 2.03 -5.29
N HIS A 197 24.17 1.26 -4.88
CA HIS A 197 23.38 0.44 -5.80
C HIS A 197 22.69 1.28 -6.88
N PHE A 198 22.09 2.42 -6.52
CA PHE A 198 21.51 3.36 -7.49
C PHE A 198 22.55 3.88 -8.49
N THR A 199 23.75 4.21 -8.03
CA THR A 199 24.84 4.63 -8.93
C THR A 199 25.21 3.51 -9.91
N LYS A 200 25.37 2.27 -9.42
CA LYS A 200 25.70 1.09 -10.26
C LYS A 200 24.60 0.77 -11.29
N THR A 201 23.34 0.99 -10.93
CA THR A 201 22.18 0.67 -11.77
C THR A 201 21.67 1.84 -12.60
N ASN A 202 22.41 2.96 -12.60
CA ASN A 202 22.06 4.20 -13.27
C ASN A 202 20.67 4.73 -12.83
N THR A 203 20.32 4.58 -11.55
CA THR A 203 19.08 5.12 -10.98
C THR A 203 19.31 6.57 -10.54
N THR A 204 18.54 7.51 -11.07
CA THR A 204 18.55 8.91 -10.60
C THR A 204 17.84 9.00 -9.26
N LEU A 205 18.51 9.55 -8.27
CA LEU A 205 17.96 9.86 -6.96
C LEU A 205 17.74 11.39 -6.85
N ILE A 206 16.49 11.79 -6.60
CA ILE A 206 16.08 13.19 -6.36
C ILE A 206 15.60 13.27 -4.91
N GLN A 207 16.20 14.17 -4.11
CA GLN A 207 15.87 14.31 -2.69
C GLN A 207 15.48 15.76 -2.38
N ASN A 208 14.23 15.98 -1.94
CA ASN A 208 13.73 17.31 -1.55
C ASN A 208 13.91 18.41 -2.63
N ASP A 209 13.95 18.03 -3.90
CA ASP A 209 14.12 18.97 -5.02
C ASP A 209 13.00 18.79 -6.05
N ILE A 210 11.92 19.55 -5.81
CA ILE A 210 10.73 19.53 -6.66
C ILE A 210 11.00 20.11 -8.06
N ASN A 211 11.98 21.00 -8.20
CA ASN A 211 12.31 21.58 -9.50
C ASN A 211 13.01 20.56 -10.38
N THR A 212 13.97 19.80 -9.83
CA THR A 212 14.59 18.68 -10.53
C THR A 212 13.56 17.60 -10.85
N PHE A 213 12.66 17.27 -9.91
CA PHE A 213 11.56 16.32 -10.17
C PHE A 213 10.66 16.75 -11.33
N ARG A 214 10.18 18.00 -11.33
CA ARG A 214 9.30 18.53 -12.39
C ARG A 214 9.97 18.55 -13.76
N ASN A 215 11.27 18.85 -13.79
CA ASN A 215 12.06 18.97 -15.01
C ASN A 215 12.74 17.67 -15.44
N PHE A 216 12.64 16.59 -14.66
CA PHE A 216 13.24 15.30 -15.01
C PHE A 216 12.63 14.76 -16.31
N LYS A 217 13.52 14.41 -17.25
CA LYS A 217 13.20 13.85 -18.57
C LYS A 217 14.09 12.64 -18.93
N GLY A 218 14.88 12.14 -17.98
CA GLY A 218 15.82 11.04 -18.22
C GLY A 218 15.10 9.73 -18.55
N ASP A 219 15.80 8.84 -19.27
CA ASP A 219 15.28 7.50 -19.63
C ASP A 219 15.69 6.42 -18.63
N ASN A 220 16.44 6.81 -17.62
CA ASN A 220 16.90 5.93 -16.57
C ASN A 220 15.86 5.83 -15.43
N LYS A 221 16.04 4.85 -14.55
CA LYS A 221 15.17 4.66 -13.37
C LYS A 221 15.24 5.90 -12.49
N VAL A 222 14.15 6.23 -11.81
CA VAL A 222 14.09 7.44 -10.98
C VAL A 222 13.41 7.19 -9.64
N TRP A 223 14.12 7.55 -8.58
CA TRP A 223 13.61 7.61 -7.22
C TRP A 223 13.55 9.07 -6.80
N ALA A 224 12.36 9.58 -6.47
CA ALA A 224 12.17 10.95 -6.00
C ALA A 224 11.51 10.93 -4.62
N LEU A 225 12.28 11.26 -3.59
CA LEU A 225 11.84 11.22 -2.20
C LEU A 225 11.77 12.63 -1.62
N PHE A 226 10.63 12.95 -1.02
CA PHE A 226 10.36 14.23 -0.36
C PHE A 226 10.13 13.94 1.12
N GLN A 227 10.77 14.69 2.01
CA GLN A 227 10.82 14.46 3.47
C GLN A 227 11.69 13.28 3.93
N ASP A 228 12.12 13.37 5.19
CA ASP A 228 12.90 12.33 5.86
C ASP A 228 12.10 11.05 6.08
N ARG A 229 10.79 11.19 6.30
CA ARG A 229 9.82 10.12 6.53
C ARG A 229 8.63 10.28 5.60
N GLU A 230 7.41 10.35 6.10
CA GLU A 230 6.18 10.57 5.34
C GLU A 230 6.05 11.99 4.75
N LEU A 231 5.17 12.14 3.76
CA LEU A 231 4.73 13.45 3.29
C LEU A 231 3.75 14.08 4.30
N PRO A 232 3.63 15.42 4.35
CA PRO A 232 2.52 16.05 5.05
C PRO A 232 1.18 15.66 4.40
N TYR A 233 0.09 15.74 5.15
CA TYR A 233 -1.26 15.64 4.57
C TYR A 233 -1.45 16.72 3.50
N ASP A 234 -2.26 16.46 2.48
CA ASP A 234 -2.43 17.32 1.31
C ASP A 234 -2.91 18.73 1.66
N ILE A 235 -3.84 18.86 2.63
CA ILE A 235 -4.28 20.18 3.13
C ILE A 235 -3.18 20.92 3.92
N ASP A 236 -2.22 20.19 4.47
CA ASP A 236 -1.09 20.75 5.21
C ASP A 236 0.15 21.01 4.35
N ARG A 237 0.17 20.45 3.13
CA ARG A 237 1.31 20.41 2.22
C ARG A 237 1.68 21.79 1.67
N ASP A 238 2.99 22.08 1.66
CA ASP A 238 3.54 23.16 0.85
C ASP A 238 3.79 22.69 -0.58
N SER A 239 2.90 23.08 -1.49
CA SER A 239 2.96 22.73 -2.92
C SER A 239 4.16 23.30 -3.68
N THR A 240 4.87 24.27 -3.08
CA THR A 240 6.11 24.81 -3.65
C THR A 240 7.31 23.91 -3.39
N GLN A 241 7.21 22.97 -2.44
CA GLN A 241 8.31 22.10 -2.00
C GLN A 241 8.01 20.61 -2.21
N ILE A 242 6.74 20.20 -2.15
CA ILE A 242 6.33 18.79 -2.19
C ILE A 242 5.26 18.60 -3.28
N PRO A 243 5.47 17.67 -4.24
CA PRO A 243 4.48 17.40 -5.27
C PRO A 243 3.21 16.79 -4.68
N SER A 244 2.09 16.96 -5.37
CA SER A 244 0.84 16.27 -5.02
C SER A 244 0.89 14.79 -5.45
N LEU A 245 0.04 13.94 -4.87
CA LEU A 245 -0.13 12.56 -5.32
C LEU A 245 -0.48 12.47 -6.82
N LYS A 246 -1.34 13.38 -7.29
CA LYS A 246 -1.66 13.53 -8.72
C LYS A 246 -0.40 13.81 -9.56
N GLU A 247 0.42 14.77 -9.15
CA GLU A 247 1.64 15.15 -9.87
C GLU A 247 2.65 14.00 -9.92
N MET A 248 2.81 13.28 -8.81
CA MET A 248 3.64 12.07 -8.76
C MET A 248 3.10 10.96 -9.67
N THR A 249 1.79 10.75 -9.68
CA THR A 249 1.12 9.77 -10.56
C THR A 249 1.34 10.08 -12.04
N GLU A 250 1.11 11.33 -12.45
CA GLU A 250 1.32 11.77 -13.84
C GLU A 250 2.77 11.57 -14.28
N LYS A 251 3.74 11.89 -13.40
CA LYS A 251 5.16 11.68 -13.69
C LYS A 251 5.55 10.21 -13.75
N ALA A 252 4.97 9.38 -12.88
CA ALA A 252 5.23 7.94 -12.88
C ALA A 252 4.73 7.31 -14.20
N ILE A 253 3.49 7.61 -14.58
CA ILE A 253 2.91 7.16 -15.85
C ILE A 253 3.77 7.64 -17.04
N ALA A 254 4.18 8.91 -17.06
CA ALA A 254 5.01 9.45 -18.13
C ALA A 254 6.39 8.75 -18.24
N GLN A 255 6.98 8.33 -17.13
CA GLN A 255 8.25 7.60 -17.14
C GLN A 255 8.06 6.13 -17.54
N LEU A 256 7.09 5.45 -16.95
CA LEU A 256 6.85 4.01 -17.14
C LEU A 256 6.31 3.68 -18.55
N SER A 257 5.48 4.57 -19.12
CA SER A 257 4.90 4.39 -20.47
C SER A 257 5.93 4.44 -21.61
N LYS A 258 7.19 4.78 -21.32
CA LYS A 258 8.30 4.71 -22.29
C LYS A 258 8.64 3.27 -22.68
N ASN A 259 8.30 2.29 -21.86
CA ASN A 259 8.57 0.87 -22.15
C ASN A 259 7.50 0.32 -23.11
N ASP A 260 7.94 -0.21 -24.26
CA ASP A 260 7.06 -0.75 -25.30
C ASP A 260 6.34 -2.04 -24.86
N LYS A 261 6.83 -2.73 -23.82
CA LYS A 261 6.17 -3.88 -23.18
C LYS A 261 5.07 -3.47 -22.19
N GLY A 262 4.97 -2.19 -21.87
CA GLY A 262 4.02 -1.64 -20.92
C GLY A 262 4.53 -1.63 -19.48
N PHE A 263 3.63 -1.38 -18.55
CA PHE A 263 4.00 -1.20 -17.14
C PHE A 263 2.96 -1.71 -16.13
N PHE A 264 3.44 -1.95 -14.90
CA PHE A 264 2.62 -2.08 -13.69
C PHE A 264 2.94 -0.92 -12.75
N LEU A 265 1.92 -0.20 -12.29
CA LEU A 265 2.07 0.92 -11.36
C LEU A 265 1.12 0.73 -10.17
N MET A 266 1.65 0.87 -8.96
CA MET A 266 0.83 1.03 -7.75
C MET A 266 0.89 2.48 -7.26
N VAL A 267 -0.27 3.08 -7.01
CA VAL A 267 -0.42 4.43 -6.46
C VAL A 267 -1.20 4.37 -5.16
N GLU A 268 -0.65 4.89 -4.08
CA GLU A 268 -1.25 4.85 -2.75
C GLU A 268 -1.61 6.26 -2.25
N GLY A 269 -2.88 6.44 -1.88
CA GLY A 269 -3.31 7.52 -0.99
C GLY A 269 -3.12 7.09 0.46
N SER A 270 -1.87 6.98 0.89
CA SER A 270 -1.46 6.25 2.10
C SER A 270 -2.01 6.84 3.41
N LYS A 271 -2.32 8.13 3.43
CA LYS A 271 -2.57 8.87 4.67
C LYS A 271 -4.04 9.09 4.97
N VAL A 272 -4.98 8.57 4.16
CA VAL A 272 -6.41 8.50 4.53
C VAL A 272 -6.59 7.61 5.77
N ASP A 273 -5.83 6.53 5.86
CA ASP A 273 -5.73 5.66 7.02
C ASP A 273 -5.26 6.39 8.29
N TRP A 274 -4.18 7.17 8.19
CA TRP A 274 -3.58 7.84 9.34
C TRP A 274 -4.49 8.92 9.93
N VAL A 275 -5.15 9.71 9.07
CA VAL A 275 -6.17 10.67 9.53
C VAL A 275 -7.40 9.97 10.10
N ALA A 276 -7.77 8.78 9.59
CA ALA A 276 -8.85 7.98 10.14
C ALA A 276 -8.50 7.46 11.54
N HIS A 277 -7.28 6.92 11.76
CA HIS A 277 -6.78 6.57 13.10
C HIS A 277 -6.82 7.74 14.09
N GLY A 278 -6.51 8.95 13.61
CA GLY A 278 -6.62 10.18 14.37
C GLY A 278 -8.05 10.69 14.57
N ASN A 279 -9.04 10.04 13.95
CA ASN A 279 -10.44 10.48 13.86
C ASN A 279 -10.61 11.90 13.30
N ASP A 280 -9.73 12.34 12.41
CA ASP A 280 -9.76 13.67 11.83
C ASP A 280 -10.67 13.70 10.59
N ALA A 281 -11.87 14.27 10.74
CA ALA A 281 -12.86 14.30 9.67
C ALA A 281 -12.44 15.14 8.46
N VAL A 282 -11.82 16.31 8.67
CA VAL A 282 -11.35 17.13 7.53
C VAL A 282 -10.18 16.43 6.86
N GLY A 283 -9.27 15.82 7.64
CA GLY A 283 -8.17 15.02 7.12
C GLY A 283 -8.67 13.91 6.21
N CYS A 284 -9.59 13.06 6.68
CA CYS A 284 -10.17 11.95 5.90
C CYS A 284 -10.73 12.43 4.56
N ILE A 285 -11.53 13.51 4.60
CA ILE A 285 -12.17 14.08 3.42
C ILE A 285 -11.14 14.62 2.43
N THR A 286 -10.17 15.41 2.90
CA THR A 286 -9.22 16.10 2.01
C THR A 286 -8.14 15.18 1.46
N GLU A 287 -7.69 14.19 2.23
CA GLU A 287 -6.78 13.15 1.73
C GLU A 287 -7.45 12.33 0.63
N TYR A 288 -8.71 11.95 0.82
CA TYR A 288 -9.44 11.21 -0.20
C TYR A 288 -9.69 12.05 -1.47
N LEU A 289 -9.97 13.35 -1.34
CA LEU A 289 -10.05 14.25 -2.50
C LEU A 289 -8.71 14.40 -3.23
N ALA A 290 -7.58 14.36 -2.52
CA ALA A 290 -6.25 14.34 -3.13
C ALA A 290 -6.00 13.03 -3.91
N PHE A 291 -6.47 11.90 -3.36
CA PHE A 291 -6.46 10.61 -4.04
C PHE A 291 -7.37 10.59 -5.29
N ASP A 292 -8.59 11.12 -5.21
CA ASP A 292 -9.51 11.15 -6.35
C ASP A 292 -8.96 11.98 -7.53
N LYS A 293 -8.17 13.03 -7.25
CA LYS A 293 -7.42 13.76 -8.28
C LYS A 293 -6.35 12.91 -8.97
N ALA A 294 -5.71 11.98 -8.26
CA ALA A 294 -4.78 11.02 -8.84
C ALA A 294 -5.53 9.96 -9.66
N VAL A 295 -6.71 9.51 -9.18
CA VAL A 295 -7.62 8.63 -9.95
C VAL A 295 -7.97 9.26 -11.29
N ALA A 296 -8.34 10.55 -11.31
CA ALA A 296 -8.63 11.28 -12.54
C ALA A 296 -7.46 11.19 -13.53
N ALA A 297 -6.22 11.43 -13.07
CA ALA A 297 -5.04 11.38 -13.93
C ALA A 297 -4.78 9.97 -14.51
N ALA A 298 -4.94 8.92 -13.71
CA ALA A 298 -4.77 7.54 -14.17
C ALA A 298 -5.86 7.14 -15.19
N ILE A 299 -7.12 7.49 -14.92
CA ILE A 299 -8.25 7.22 -15.81
C ILE A 299 -8.13 8.00 -17.13
N ASP A 300 -7.75 9.27 -17.08
CA ASP A 300 -7.57 10.10 -18.27
C ASP A 300 -6.47 9.52 -19.18
N PHE A 301 -5.37 9.04 -18.59
CA PHE A 301 -4.34 8.32 -19.33
C PHE A 301 -4.89 7.03 -19.95
N ALA A 302 -5.59 6.20 -19.17
CA ALA A 302 -6.07 4.90 -19.61
C ALA A 302 -7.16 4.96 -20.68
N LYS A 303 -7.97 6.03 -20.68
CA LYS A 303 -8.91 6.32 -21.76
C LYS A 303 -8.21 6.78 -23.02
N LYS A 304 -7.15 7.57 -22.87
CA LYS A 304 -6.41 8.15 -24.00
C LYS A 304 -5.58 7.10 -24.73
N ASP A 305 -4.97 6.16 -24.02
CA ASP A 305 -4.13 5.14 -24.63
C ASP A 305 -4.93 3.94 -25.15
N GLY A 306 -6.06 3.61 -24.53
CA GLY A 306 -6.89 2.45 -24.89
C GLY A 306 -6.25 1.09 -24.58
N GLU A 307 -5.11 1.07 -23.90
CA GLU A 307 -4.31 -0.13 -23.60
C GLU A 307 -4.05 -0.32 -22.09
N THR A 308 -4.67 0.50 -21.24
CA THR A 308 -4.48 0.47 -19.79
C THR A 308 -5.75 0.09 -19.04
N ALA A 309 -5.63 -0.81 -18.06
CA ALA A 309 -6.64 -1.02 -17.03
C ALA A 309 -6.26 -0.27 -15.74
N VAL A 310 -7.26 0.26 -15.04
CA VAL A 310 -7.11 0.91 -13.73
C VAL A 310 -8.01 0.20 -12.73
N ILE A 311 -7.46 -0.24 -11.60
CA ILE A 311 -8.19 -0.91 -10.53
C ILE A 311 -8.02 -0.06 -9.27
N ILE A 312 -9.12 0.27 -8.61
CA ILE A 312 -9.15 1.20 -7.48
C ILE A 312 -9.92 0.54 -6.33
N LEU A 313 -9.23 0.30 -5.23
CA LEU A 313 -9.78 -0.40 -4.08
C LEU A 313 -8.97 -0.08 -2.81
N PRO A 314 -9.62 0.12 -1.66
CA PRO A 314 -8.92 0.17 -0.38
C PRO A 314 -8.38 -1.22 0.01
N ASP A 315 -7.47 -1.24 0.94
CA ASP A 315 -6.93 -2.43 1.60
C ASP A 315 -7.81 -2.86 2.80
N HIS A 316 -8.40 -1.91 3.53
CA HIS A 316 -9.40 -2.13 4.57
C HIS A 316 -10.24 -0.87 4.88
N GLY A 317 -11.26 -1.03 5.73
CA GLY A 317 -11.95 0.08 6.37
C GLY A 317 -11.20 0.59 7.61
N ASN A 318 -11.43 1.84 8.00
CA ASN A 318 -10.84 2.42 9.21
C ASN A 318 -11.84 3.30 9.97
N SER A 319 -11.82 3.16 11.30
CA SER A 319 -12.49 4.00 12.30
C SER A 319 -14.01 4.07 12.22
N GLY A 320 -14.65 3.32 11.32
CA GLY A 320 -16.11 3.30 11.19
C GLY A 320 -16.67 4.69 10.90
N PHE A 321 -16.07 5.39 9.93
CA PHE A 321 -16.44 6.75 9.56
C PHE A 321 -17.91 6.86 9.13
N THR A 322 -18.65 7.82 9.70
CA THR A 322 -20.07 8.06 9.42
C THR A 322 -20.38 9.53 9.17
N ILE A 323 -21.37 9.80 8.32
CA ILE A 323 -22.02 11.12 8.18
C ILE A 323 -23.31 11.07 8.99
N GLY A 324 -23.34 11.76 10.12
CA GLY A 324 -24.40 11.68 11.11
C GLY A 324 -23.92 10.99 12.38
N ARG A 325 -24.06 11.68 13.51
CA ARG A 325 -23.70 11.21 14.86
C ARG A 325 -24.93 11.24 15.77
N ARG A 326 -24.89 10.51 16.88
CA ARG A 326 -26.03 10.35 17.82
C ARG A 326 -26.65 11.67 18.30
N ASP A 327 -25.89 12.75 18.35
CA ASP A 327 -26.35 14.07 18.78
C ASP A 327 -26.97 14.92 17.67
N LEU A 328 -27.00 14.44 16.43
CA LEU A 328 -27.80 15.00 15.34
C LEU A 328 -29.28 14.60 15.50
N LYS A 329 -30.01 15.33 16.33
CA LYS A 329 -31.39 14.95 16.75
C LYS A 329 -32.43 14.85 15.63
N SER A 330 -32.28 15.62 14.56
CA SER A 330 -33.22 15.63 13.41
C SER A 330 -32.47 15.32 12.13
N TYR A 331 -31.82 14.15 12.10
CA TYR A 331 -30.90 13.74 11.04
C TYR A 331 -31.55 13.71 9.65
N ASP A 332 -32.83 13.39 9.55
CA ASP A 332 -33.63 13.35 8.32
C ASP A 332 -33.94 14.76 7.75
N LYS A 333 -33.76 15.80 8.57
CA LYS A 333 -33.98 17.22 8.21
C LYS A 333 -32.69 18.02 8.27
N ALA A 334 -31.55 17.38 8.51
CA ALA A 334 -30.26 18.05 8.55
C ALA A 334 -29.97 18.68 7.19
N THR A 335 -29.79 20.00 7.20
CA THR A 335 -29.46 20.76 6.00
C THR A 335 -28.00 20.53 5.60
N PHE A 336 -27.70 20.83 4.34
CA PHE A 336 -26.34 20.70 3.81
C PHE A 336 -25.34 21.55 4.63
N ASP A 337 -25.71 22.80 4.93
CA ASP A 337 -24.93 23.71 5.78
C ASP A 337 -24.68 23.13 7.17
N GLN A 338 -25.69 22.55 7.83
CA GLN A 338 -25.51 21.96 9.17
C GLN A 338 -24.45 20.86 9.20
N LEU A 339 -24.35 20.08 8.13
CA LEU A 339 -23.40 18.97 8.05
C LEU A 339 -22.01 19.42 7.60
N PHE A 340 -21.92 20.34 6.62
CA PHE A 340 -20.67 20.62 5.92
C PHE A 340 -20.10 22.02 6.15
N ALA A 341 -20.85 23.00 6.66
CA ALA A 341 -20.35 24.37 6.80
C ALA A 341 -19.13 24.48 7.71
N ASN A 342 -19.11 23.76 8.83
CA ASN A 342 -18.02 23.84 9.80
C ASN A 342 -16.75 23.15 9.30
N VAL A 343 -16.85 21.89 8.83
CA VAL A 343 -15.69 21.17 8.29
C VAL A 343 -15.05 21.90 7.11
N SER A 344 -15.86 22.60 6.30
CA SER A 344 -15.40 23.37 5.14
C SER A 344 -14.57 24.61 5.49
N LYS A 345 -14.58 25.03 6.75
CA LYS A 345 -13.79 26.17 7.23
C LYS A 345 -12.42 25.75 7.76
N TYR A 346 -12.20 24.45 7.97
CA TYR A 346 -10.96 23.92 8.52
C TYR A 346 -9.87 23.94 7.46
N LYS A 347 -8.75 24.59 7.76
CA LYS A 347 -7.64 24.83 6.83
C LYS A 347 -6.43 23.94 7.07
N ARG A 348 -6.49 23.10 8.10
CA ARG A 348 -5.42 22.21 8.57
C ARG A 348 -6.04 20.94 9.15
N THR A 349 -5.31 19.85 9.10
CA THR A 349 -5.59 18.69 9.96
C THR A 349 -5.29 19.02 11.42
N GLY A 350 -5.70 18.16 12.35
CA GLY A 350 -5.33 18.25 13.76
C GLY A 350 -3.83 18.24 13.99
N GLU A 351 -3.09 17.39 13.25
CA GLU A 351 -1.62 17.34 13.30
C GLU A 351 -1.00 18.61 12.70
N GLY A 352 -1.53 19.09 11.57
CA GLY A 352 -1.08 20.31 10.92
C GLY A 352 -1.25 21.54 11.83
N LEU A 353 -2.37 21.62 12.54
CA LEU A 353 -2.64 22.70 13.49
C LEU A 353 -1.83 22.53 14.78
N GLU A 354 -1.61 21.31 15.26
CA GLU A 354 -0.73 21.02 16.41
C GLU A 354 0.70 21.56 16.17
N LYS A 355 1.26 21.30 14.99
CA LYS A 355 2.61 21.78 14.60
C LYS A 355 2.73 23.31 14.67
N ILE A 356 1.62 24.03 14.48
CA ILE A 356 1.56 25.49 14.60
C ILE A 356 1.41 25.89 16.07
N LEU A 357 0.42 25.34 16.78
CA LEU A 357 0.05 25.77 18.13
C LEU A 357 1.08 25.40 19.20
N ILE A 358 1.84 24.31 19.01
CA ILE A 358 2.86 23.89 19.99
C ILE A 358 3.99 24.92 20.14
N ASN A 359 4.18 25.79 19.15
CA ASN A 359 5.18 26.85 19.12
C ASN A 359 4.58 28.25 19.38
N GLU A 360 3.28 28.32 19.66
CA GLU A 360 2.54 29.56 19.82
C GLU A 360 2.39 29.94 21.31
N LYS A 361 2.33 31.25 21.57
CA LYS A 361 2.16 31.75 22.94
C LYS A 361 0.74 31.49 23.47
N PRO A 362 0.54 31.25 24.77
CA PRO A 362 -0.75 30.89 25.36
C PRO A 362 -1.85 31.91 25.03
N GLU A 363 -1.52 33.21 25.08
CA GLU A 363 -2.45 34.31 24.78
C GLU A 363 -2.85 34.41 23.29
N LYS A 364 -2.11 33.76 22.39
CA LYS A 364 -2.35 33.74 20.94
C LYS A 364 -3.08 32.48 20.46
N ILE A 365 -3.13 31.41 21.26
CA ILE A 365 -3.76 30.14 20.87
C ILE A 365 -5.20 30.35 20.37
N LYS A 366 -6.05 31.13 21.05
CA LYS A 366 -7.43 31.38 20.61
C LYS A 366 -7.49 32.06 19.24
N GLU A 367 -6.67 33.09 19.03
CA GLU A 367 -6.60 33.83 17.76
C GLU A 367 -6.15 32.91 16.61
N VAL A 368 -5.10 32.12 16.85
CA VAL A 368 -4.54 31.22 15.85
C VAL A 368 -5.49 30.04 15.56
N PHE A 369 -6.10 29.45 16.59
CA PHE A 369 -7.07 28.37 16.42
C PHE A 369 -8.26 28.85 15.57
N LYS A 370 -8.82 30.02 15.89
CA LYS A 370 -9.91 30.63 15.09
C LYS A 370 -9.50 30.90 13.66
N LYS A 371 -8.28 31.39 13.41
CA LYS A 371 -7.77 31.65 12.06
C LYS A 371 -7.80 30.41 11.15
N TYR A 372 -7.52 29.23 11.70
CA TYR A 372 -7.45 27.97 10.96
C TYR A 372 -8.74 27.14 10.97
N THR A 373 -9.66 27.40 11.90
CA THR A 373 -10.86 26.57 12.09
C THR A 373 -12.18 27.34 12.06
N ASP A 374 -12.15 28.67 12.21
CA ASP A 374 -13.30 29.54 12.50
C ASP A 374 -14.04 29.20 13.81
N ILE A 375 -13.38 28.50 14.73
CA ILE A 375 -13.92 28.15 16.05
C ILE A 375 -13.44 29.17 17.09
N ASP A 376 -14.40 29.75 17.80
CA ASP A 376 -14.14 30.48 19.05
C ASP A 376 -13.99 29.47 20.20
N LEU A 377 -12.75 29.28 20.67
CA LEU A 377 -12.45 28.38 21.79
C LEU A 377 -13.05 28.89 23.12
N THR A 378 -13.69 27.98 23.85
CA THR A 378 -14.06 28.24 25.25
C THR A 378 -12.81 28.31 26.13
N ASP A 379 -12.96 28.83 27.35
CA ASP A 379 -11.86 28.83 28.32
C ASP A 379 -11.47 27.41 28.76
N GLU A 380 -12.43 26.49 28.77
CA GLU A 380 -12.20 25.06 29.06
C GLU A 380 -11.41 24.39 27.93
N GLU A 381 -11.80 24.61 26.67
CA GLU A 381 -11.08 24.07 25.50
C GLU A 381 -9.65 24.64 25.41
N LEU A 382 -9.48 25.94 25.70
CA LEU A 382 -8.15 26.55 25.76
C LEU A 382 -7.30 25.90 26.87
N ALA A 383 -7.87 25.70 28.06
CA ALA A 383 -7.17 25.06 29.17
C ALA A 383 -6.78 23.61 28.84
N GLU A 384 -7.63 22.87 28.13
CA GLU A 384 -7.34 21.51 27.67
C GLU A 384 -6.15 21.48 26.71
N LEU A 385 -6.14 22.36 25.69
CA LEU A 385 -5.01 22.52 24.77
C LEU A 385 -3.70 22.85 25.50
N GLN A 386 -3.73 23.81 26.43
CA GLN A 386 -2.56 24.22 27.21
C GLN A 386 -2.06 23.14 28.19
N SER A 387 -2.94 22.21 28.60
CA SER A 387 -2.59 21.10 29.48
C SER A 387 -2.13 19.83 28.75
N SER A 388 -2.08 19.88 27.41
CA SER A 388 -1.71 18.74 26.56
C SER A 388 -0.27 18.30 26.83
N LYS A 389 -0.05 16.97 26.80
CA LYS A 389 1.22 16.33 27.20
C LYS A 389 2.47 16.93 26.55
N ASN A 390 2.35 17.38 25.31
CA ASN A 390 3.45 17.87 24.49
C ASN A 390 3.60 19.41 24.48
N TYR A 391 2.72 20.16 25.16
CA TYR A 391 2.85 21.62 25.25
C TYR A 391 3.74 22.01 26.45
N LYS A 392 4.89 22.64 26.18
CA LYS A 392 5.93 22.89 27.19
C LYS A 392 5.75 24.17 28.00
N GLU A 393 4.81 25.03 27.63
CA GLU A 393 4.49 26.27 28.37
C GLU A 393 3.42 26.06 29.45
N ALA A 394 3.09 24.80 29.75
CA ALA A 394 2.24 24.45 30.89
C ALA A 394 2.96 24.76 32.21
N ASP A 395 2.30 25.56 33.06
CA ASP A 395 2.66 25.73 34.46
C ASP A 395 2.92 24.36 35.10
N TYR A 396 4.16 24.10 35.54
CA TYR A 396 4.64 22.83 36.10
C TYR A 396 3.84 22.36 37.33
N MET A 397 2.96 23.22 37.85
CA MET A 397 2.03 22.96 38.96
C MET A 397 0.68 22.35 38.52
N LYS A 398 0.35 22.32 37.22
CA LYS A 398 -0.89 21.70 36.70
C LYS A 398 -0.60 20.32 36.11
N LYS A 399 -1.37 19.30 36.52
CA LYS A 399 -1.24 17.93 36.01
C LYS A 399 -1.45 17.94 34.49
N ALA A 400 -0.40 17.59 33.74
CA ALA A 400 -0.51 17.31 32.31
C ALA A 400 -1.57 16.23 32.08
N VAL A 401 -2.43 16.43 31.09
CA VAL A 401 -3.37 15.40 30.62
C VAL A 401 -2.57 14.38 29.81
N SER A 402 -2.98 13.11 29.81
CA SER A 402 -2.29 12.04 29.06
C SER A 402 -2.40 12.18 27.53
N LYS A 403 -3.23 13.10 27.04
CA LYS A 403 -3.59 13.31 25.64
C LYS A 403 -2.66 14.35 24.98
N ASN A 404 -2.25 14.07 23.73
CA ASN A 404 -1.48 15.01 22.91
C ASN A 404 -2.40 16.10 22.32
N MET A 405 -1.85 17.29 22.05
CA MET A 405 -2.60 18.44 21.56
C MET A 405 -3.35 18.16 20.27
N GLY A 406 -2.76 17.39 19.34
CA GLY A 406 -3.40 17.01 18.08
C GLY A 406 -4.74 16.32 18.26
N HIS A 407 -4.85 15.38 19.20
CA HIS A 407 -6.13 14.73 19.47
C HIS A 407 -7.14 15.68 20.13
N THR A 408 -6.69 16.61 20.98
CA THR A 408 -7.57 17.63 21.58
C THR A 408 -8.11 18.58 20.51
N ILE A 409 -7.27 18.98 19.56
CA ILE A 409 -7.68 19.77 18.40
C ILE A 409 -8.76 19.04 17.61
N VAL A 410 -8.55 17.75 17.31
CA VAL A 410 -9.53 16.92 16.58
C VAL A 410 -10.85 16.82 17.34
N ASP A 411 -10.83 16.59 18.65
CA ASP A 411 -12.06 16.55 19.47
C ASP A 411 -12.83 17.87 19.40
N ILE A 412 -12.14 19.01 19.51
CA ILE A 412 -12.75 20.34 19.40
C ILE A 412 -13.35 20.57 18.02
N MET A 413 -12.64 20.18 16.96
CA MET A 413 -13.15 20.27 15.59
C MET A 413 -14.37 19.36 15.39
N ASN A 414 -14.29 18.11 15.79
CA ASN A 414 -15.37 17.14 15.65
C ASN A 414 -16.60 17.47 16.50
N SER A 415 -16.45 18.15 17.64
CA SER A 415 -17.59 18.60 18.44
C SER A 415 -18.45 19.65 17.72
N ARG A 416 -17.89 20.33 16.71
CA ARG A 416 -18.62 21.25 15.83
C ARG A 416 -19.12 20.60 14.54
N THR A 417 -18.91 19.30 14.36
CA THR A 417 -19.40 18.56 13.18
C THR A 417 -20.27 17.38 13.59
N TYR A 418 -20.88 16.77 12.59
CA TYR A 418 -21.70 15.57 12.76
C TYR A 418 -21.07 14.34 12.10
N PHE A 419 -19.76 14.35 11.85
CA PHE A 419 -19.03 13.15 11.47
C PHE A 419 -18.79 12.29 12.72
N GLY A 420 -18.96 10.98 12.58
CA GLY A 420 -18.81 10.02 13.66
C GLY A 420 -17.76 8.97 13.37
N PHE A 421 -17.13 8.48 14.44
CA PHE A 421 -16.12 7.43 14.43
C PHE A 421 -16.45 6.44 15.54
N THR A 422 -16.21 5.15 15.31
CA THR A 422 -16.50 4.07 16.28
C THR A 422 -15.27 3.54 16.99
N THR A 423 -14.09 3.77 16.44
CA THR A 423 -12.78 3.31 16.96
C THR A 423 -11.69 4.28 16.47
N GLY A 424 -10.42 4.01 16.79
CA GLY A 424 -9.25 4.63 16.16
C GLY A 424 -8.38 3.56 15.49
N GLY A 425 -9.02 2.57 14.88
CA GLY A 425 -8.40 1.36 14.34
C GLY A 425 -9.20 0.81 13.17
N HIS A 426 -8.72 -0.28 12.57
CA HIS A 426 -9.36 -0.83 11.37
C HIS A 426 -10.73 -1.44 11.66
N THR A 427 -11.57 -1.50 10.64
CA THR A 427 -12.92 -2.06 10.70
C THR A 427 -13.12 -3.10 9.60
N GLY A 428 -14.01 -4.07 9.84
CA GLY A 428 -14.14 -5.30 9.02
C GLY A 428 -15.27 -5.27 8.00
N GLU A 429 -15.79 -4.09 7.65
CA GLU A 429 -16.73 -3.96 6.53
C GLU A 429 -16.06 -4.26 5.18
N GLU A 430 -16.89 -4.60 4.19
CA GLU A 430 -16.43 -4.61 2.80
C GLU A 430 -16.08 -3.19 2.35
N VAL A 431 -15.03 -3.07 1.55
CA VAL A 431 -14.60 -1.81 0.94
C VAL A 431 -15.12 -1.71 -0.49
N PHE A 432 -15.10 -0.52 -1.09
CA PHE A 432 -15.56 -0.37 -2.47
C PHE A 432 -14.56 -0.97 -3.47
N LEU A 433 -15.08 -1.34 -4.64
CA LEU A 433 -14.30 -1.70 -5.83
C LEU A 433 -14.71 -0.80 -6.99
N ALA A 434 -13.73 -0.17 -7.59
CA ALA A 434 -13.87 0.52 -8.87
C ALA A 434 -12.84 0.02 -9.87
N ALA A 435 -13.21 0.00 -11.14
CA ALA A 435 -12.31 -0.42 -12.21
C ALA A 435 -12.62 0.29 -13.52
N TYR A 436 -11.59 0.43 -14.35
CA TYR A 436 -11.69 0.77 -15.75
C TYR A 436 -10.92 -0.28 -16.54
N HIS A 437 -11.58 -0.84 -17.56
CA HIS A 437 -10.96 -1.70 -18.56
C HIS A 437 -11.36 -1.17 -19.94
N PRO A 438 -10.43 -1.02 -20.91
CA PRO A 438 -10.73 -0.38 -22.20
C PRO A 438 -11.80 -1.13 -23.01
N GLN A 439 -11.98 -2.42 -22.72
CA GLN A 439 -12.97 -3.29 -23.37
C GLN A 439 -14.15 -3.70 -22.45
N GLY A 440 -14.22 -3.14 -21.24
CA GLY A 440 -15.34 -3.35 -20.31
C GLY A 440 -15.28 -4.62 -19.43
N ASP A 441 -14.17 -5.37 -19.44
CA ASP A 441 -13.97 -6.57 -18.62
C ASP A 441 -13.67 -6.19 -17.16
N MET A 442 -14.67 -5.65 -16.45
CA MET A 442 -14.52 -5.19 -15.07
C MET A 442 -14.95 -6.29 -14.07
N PRO A 443 -14.33 -6.35 -12.88
CA PRO A 443 -14.64 -7.34 -11.86
C PRO A 443 -15.92 -6.97 -11.07
N TYR A 444 -17.09 -7.09 -11.70
CA TYR A 444 -18.36 -6.70 -11.09
C TYR A 444 -18.74 -7.52 -9.84
N GLY A 445 -19.46 -6.88 -8.92
CA GLY A 445 -20.04 -7.52 -7.74
C GLY A 445 -19.10 -7.56 -6.53
N MET A 446 -19.41 -8.42 -5.56
CA MET A 446 -18.55 -8.61 -4.39
C MET A 446 -17.42 -9.57 -4.73
N ASN A 447 -16.18 -9.14 -4.51
CA ASN A 447 -14.97 -9.93 -4.72
C ASN A 447 -14.22 -10.11 -3.39
N THR A 448 -13.40 -11.14 -3.27
CA THR A 448 -12.40 -11.24 -2.20
C THR A 448 -11.07 -10.63 -2.65
N ASN A 449 -10.20 -10.30 -1.69
CA ASN A 449 -8.82 -9.93 -2.00
C ASN A 449 -8.07 -10.96 -2.87
N THR A 450 -8.34 -12.25 -2.69
CA THR A 450 -7.82 -13.32 -3.56
C THR A 450 -8.41 -13.32 -4.97
N GLN A 451 -9.70 -12.99 -5.14
CA GLN A 451 -10.31 -12.85 -6.46
C GLN A 451 -9.79 -11.61 -7.20
N ILE A 452 -9.48 -10.54 -6.49
CA ILE A 452 -8.79 -9.38 -7.08
C ILE A 452 -7.39 -9.78 -7.59
N ASN A 453 -6.64 -10.60 -6.86
CA ASN A 453 -5.36 -11.11 -7.36
C ASN A 453 -5.53 -11.91 -8.67
N ASN A 454 -6.54 -12.78 -8.75
CA ASN A 454 -6.85 -13.51 -9.99
C ASN A 454 -7.17 -12.55 -11.15
N TYR A 455 -7.96 -11.51 -10.88
CA TYR A 455 -8.24 -10.47 -11.89
C TYR A 455 -6.97 -9.74 -12.34
N LEU A 456 -6.07 -9.37 -11.41
CA LEU A 456 -4.79 -8.75 -11.73
C LEU A 456 -3.89 -9.66 -12.57
N PHE A 457 -3.91 -10.96 -12.29
CA PHE A 457 -3.21 -11.98 -13.06
C PHE A 457 -3.73 -12.04 -14.51
N ASP A 458 -5.05 -12.16 -14.67
CA ASP A 458 -5.70 -12.30 -15.97
C ASP A 458 -5.58 -11.01 -16.81
N VAL A 459 -5.78 -9.84 -16.19
CA VAL A 459 -5.73 -8.54 -16.89
C VAL A 459 -4.30 -8.19 -17.33
N LEU A 460 -3.27 -8.67 -16.64
CA LEU A 460 -1.89 -8.61 -17.13
C LEU A 460 -1.58 -9.61 -18.24
N GLY A 461 -2.41 -10.66 -18.38
CA GLY A 461 -2.16 -11.76 -19.31
C GLY A 461 -0.97 -12.63 -18.90
N LEU A 462 -0.73 -12.78 -17.60
CA LEU A 462 0.31 -13.68 -17.09
C LEU A 462 -0.02 -15.13 -17.47
N GLN A 463 1.02 -15.90 -17.76
CA GLN A 463 0.94 -17.30 -18.20
C GLN A 463 1.49 -18.25 -17.13
N THR A 464 2.54 -17.85 -16.42
CA THR A 464 3.08 -18.65 -15.31
C THR A 464 2.34 -18.30 -14.02
N SER A 465 1.77 -19.30 -13.35
CA SER A 465 1.11 -19.08 -12.06
C SER A 465 2.08 -18.47 -11.03
N LEU A 466 1.59 -17.60 -10.13
CA LEU A 466 2.41 -17.03 -9.06
C LEU A 466 3.06 -18.09 -8.16
N PRO A 467 2.41 -19.22 -7.81
CA PRO A 467 3.07 -20.32 -7.11
C PRO A 467 4.23 -20.97 -7.87
N ASP A 468 4.12 -21.11 -9.19
CA ASP A 468 5.21 -21.65 -10.02
C ASP A 468 6.36 -20.65 -10.13
N LEU A 469 6.07 -19.35 -10.29
CA LEU A 469 7.09 -18.30 -10.23
C LEU A 469 7.75 -18.24 -8.85
N THR A 470 7.00 -18.42 -7.77
CA THR A 470 7.53 -18.46 -6.40
C THR A 470 8.56 -19.58 -6.25
N THR A 471 8.30 -20.76 -6.83
CA THR A 471 9.25 -21.87 -6.79
C THR A 471 10.51 -21.60 -7.63
N LYS A 472 10.40 -20.75 -8.67
CA LYS A 472 11.56 -20.34 -9.49
C LYS A 472 12.39 -19.24 -8.83
N LEU A 473 11.75 -18.26 -8.18
CA LEU A 473 12.41 -17.05 -7.64
C LEU A 473 12.79 -17.17 -6.16
N PHE A 474 12.01 -17.91 -5.39
CA PHE A 474 12.13 -18.04 -3.93
C PHE A 474 12.18 -19.52 -3.52
N ALA A 475 13.14 -20.24 -4.09
CA ALA A 475 13.46 -21.60 -3.68
C ALA A 475 14.35 -21.60 -2.44
N LYS A 476 14.17 -22.58 -1.55
CA LYS A 476 14.98 -22.70 -0.34
C LYS A 476 16.42 -23.08 -0.72
N HIS A 477 17.41 -22.42 -0.14
CA HIS A 477 18.82 -22.63 -0.46
C HIS A 477 19.31 -24.07 -0.25
N ASN A 478 18.74 -24.79 0.73
CA ASN A 478 19.05 -26.20 1.01
C ASN A 478 18.60 -27.12 -0.13
N ASP A 479 17.51 -26.78 -0.82
CA ASP A 479 17.02 -27.50 -1.99
C ASP A 479 17.86 -27.13 -3.23
N VAL A 480 18.12 -25.84 -3.44
CA VAL A 480 18.91 -25.34 -4.60
C VAL A 480 20.35 -25.85 -4.58
N PHE A 481 20.95 -25.92 -3.40
CA PHE A 481 22.34 -26.36 -3.23
C PHE A 481 22.44 -27.74 -2.58
N ALA A 482 21.44 -28.60 -2.77
CA ALA A 482 21.45 -29.97 -2.29
C ALA A 482 22.77 -30.69 -2.68
N GLY A 483 23.43 -31.30 -1.69
CA GLY A 483 24.71 -31.98 -1.87
C GLY A 483 25.94 -31.08 -2.00
N LYS A 484 25.81 -29.75 -1.86
CA LYS A 484 26.94 -28.81 -1.84
C LYS A 484 27.28 -28.36 -0.42
N GLN A 485 28.51 -27.92 -0.20
CA GLN A 485 28.91 -27.30 1.05
C GLN A 485 28.56 -25.81 1.03
N TYR A 486 27.84 -25.36 2.07
CA TYR A 486 27.53 -23.96 2.26
C TYR A 486 27.58 -23.56 3.74
N SER A 487 27.71 -22.25 3.99
CA SER A 487 27.69 -21.64 5.31
C SER A 487 26.94 -20.31 5.26
N ILE A 488 26.25 -19.95 6.34
CA ILE A 488 25.61 -18.65 6.51
C ILE A 488 26.38 -17.86 7.56
N ASP A 489 26.99 -16.75 7.16
CA ASP A 489 27.57 -15.77 8.08
C ASP A 489 26.49 -14.75 8.46
N LYS A 490 26.25 -14.58 9.77
CA LYS A 490 25.28 -13.65 10.34
C LYS A 490 25.95 -12.51 11.13
N THR A 491 27.27 -12.41 11.07
CA THR A 491 28.06 -11.40 11.80
C THR A 491 28.16 -10.08 11.03
N THR A 492 27.82 -10.09 9.74
CA THR A 492 27.71 -8.92 8.86
C THR A 492 26.36 -8.21 9.02
N ASP A 493 26.25 -6.99 8.48
CA ASP A 493 25.02 -6.19 8.57
C ASP A 493 23.79 -6.89 7.99
N PHE A 494 23.98 -7.64 6.90
CA PHE A 494 23.02 -8.60 6.37
C PHE A 494 23.64 -9.99 6.34
N PRO A 495 22.87 -11.06 6.63
CA PRO A 495 23.37 -12.42 6.48
C PRO A 495 23.91 -12.69 5.07
N VAL A 496 24.96 -13.51 4.99
CA VAL A 496 25.61 -13.87 3.73
C VAL A 496 25.72 -15.39 3.62
N LEU A 497 25.11 -15.94 2.57
CA LEU A 497 25.26 -17.34 2.21
C LEU A 497 26.52 -17.51 1.32
N THR A 498 27.42 -18.39 1.72
CA THR A 498 28.58 -18.80 0.92
C THR A 498 28.42 -20.25 0.50
N VAL A 499 28.52 -20.54 -0.80
CA VAL A 499 28.45 -21.90 -1.36
C VAL A 499 29.75 -22.21 -2.07
N LYS A 500 30.35 -23.38 -1.79
CA LYS A 500 31.60 -23.82 -2.40
C LYS A 500 31.38 -25.07 -3.25
N GLN A 501 31.90 -25.05 -4.47
CA GLN A 501 31.95 -26.20 -5.37
C GLN A 501 33.26 -26.22 -6.16
N GLY A 502 34.17 -27.13 -5.80
CA GLY A 502 35.50 -27.19 -6.42
C GLY A 502 36.27 -25.88 -6.20
N LYS A 503 36.64 -25.21 -7.30
CA LYS A 503 37.30 -23.89 -7.27
C LYS A 503 36.33 -22.72 -7.21
N ASN A 504 35.02 -22.97 -7.38
CA ASN A 504 34.01 -21.93 -7.43
C ASN A 504 33.51 -21.61 -6.02
N THR A 505 33.48 -20.31 -5.71
CA THR A 505 32.85 -19.76 -4.50
C THR A 505 31.77 -18.78 -4.92
N LEU A 506 30.54 -19.08 -4.55
CA LEU A 506 29.39 -18.20 -4.72
C LEU A 506 29.08 -17.53 -3.37
N ILE A 507 28.95 -16.21 -3.37
CA ILE A 507 28.58 -15.40 -2.21
C ILE A 507 27.25 -14.71 -2.53
N VAL A 508 26.25 -14.93 -1.68
CA VAL A 508 24.89 -14.44 -1.83
C VAL A 508 24.52 -13.64 -0.58
N PRO A 509 24.61 -12.31 -0.60
CA PRO A 509 24.09 -11.48 0.48
C PRO A 509 22.56 -11.56 0.52
N ALA A 510 21.96 -11.46 1.71
CA ALA A 510 20.51 -11.35 1.86
C ALA A 510 20.00 -9.96 1.45
N PHE A 511 18.73 -9.88 1.06
CA PHE A 511 17.98 -8.65 0.80
C PHE A 511 18.51 -7.83 -0.38
N LYS A 512 19.16 -8.49 -1.33
CA LYS A 512 19.79 -7.89 -2.51
C LYS A 512 19.52 -8.71 -3.76
N SER A 513 19.56 -8.08 -4.93
CA SER A 513 19.41 -8.73 -6.23
C SER A 513 20.73 -9.11 -6.89
N VAL A 514 21.84 -9.09 -6.13
CA VAL A 514 23.19 -9.34 -6.66
C VAL A 514 23.88 -10.45 -5.90
N ALA A 515 24.72 -11.21 -6.60
CA ALA A 515 25.60 -12.22 -6.01
C ALA A 515 27.00 -12.13 -6.63
N TYR A 516 27.96 -12.82 -6.02
CA TYR A 516 29.36 -12.81 -6.45
C TYR A 516 29.83 -14.23 -6.72
N LEU A 517 30.26 -14.50 -7.95
CA LEU A 517 30.92 -15.76 -8.32
C LEU A 517 32.42 -15.50 -8.45
N ASN A 518 33.22 -16.12 -7.59
CA ASN A 518 34.68 -15.92 -7.55
C ASN A 518 35.08 -14.43 -7.45
N GLY A 519 34.32 -13.65 -6.68
CA GLY A 519 34.51 -12.20 -6.52
C GLY A 519 33.91 -11.33 -7.63
N LYS A 520 33.38 -11.91 -8.71
CA LYS A 520 32.71 -11.16 -9.79
C LYS A 520 31.22 -11.03 -9.52
N GLU A 521 30.75 -9.79 -9.41
CA GLU A 521 29.33 -9.44 -9.23
C GLU A 521 28.50 -9.83 -10.48
N PHE A 522 27.28 -10.31 -10.25
CA PHE A 522 26.27 -10.52 -11.28
C PHE A 522 24.86 -10.34 -10.72
N ASP A 523 23.92 -9.98 -11.60
CA ASP A 523 22.50 -9.83 -11.27
C ASP A 523 21.78 -11.18 -11.17
N LEU A 524 20.95 -11.32 -10.14
CA LEU A 524 20.12 -12.48 -9.87
C LEU A 524 18.75 -12.39 -10.56
N GLY A 525 18.34 -11.19 -11.00
CA GLY A 525 17.02 -10.93 -11.58
C GLY A 525 15.87 -10.88 -10.57
N SER A 526 16.14 -11.22 -9.30
CA SER A 526 15.23 -11.11 -8.16
C SER A 526 16.03 -10.90 -6.89
N VAL A 527 15.43 -10.30 -5.86
CA VAL A 527 16.05 -10.20 -4.54
C VAL A 527 16.17 -11.58 -3.89
N THR A 528 17.22 -11.76 -3.08
CA THR A 528 17.34 -12.88 -2.14
C THR A 528 16.73 -12.47 -0.81
N VAL A 529 16.11 -13.41 -0.10
CA VAL A 529 15.50 -13.13 1.20
C VAL A 529 16.03 -14.12 2.22
N TYR A 530 16.49 -13.62 3.36
CA TYR A 530 16.80 -14.46 4.50
C TYR A 530 15.69 -14.34 5.54
N ILE A 531 15.15 -15.48 5.97
CA ILE A 531 14.16 -15.57 7.03
C ILE A 531 14.83 -16.18 8.26
N ASP A 532 14.92 -15.38 9.32
CA ASP A 532 15.49 -15.74 10.62
C ASP A 532 14.65 -16.81 11.34
N LYS A 533 13.31 -16.78 11.17
CA LYS A 533 12.38 -17.73 11.81
C LYS A 533 12.60 -19.19 11.44
N ASN A 534 13.16 -19.46 10.27
CA ASN A 534 13.44 -20.81 9.78
C ASN A 534 14.89 -20.98 9.27
N ASP A 535 15.76 -20.01 9.58
CA ASP A 535 17.16 -19.95 9.16
C ASP A 535 17.40 -20.26 7.67
N THR A 536 16.53 -19.74 6.80
CA THR A 536 16.52 -20.11 5.38
C THR A 536 16.74 -18.91 4.47
N PHE A 537 17.70 -19.05 3.55
CA PHE A 537 17.76 -18.23 2.34
C PHE A 537 16.76 -18.73 1.31
N TYR A 538 16.02 -17.80 0.72
CA TYR A 538 15.18 -17.97 -0.45
C TYR A 538 15.80 -17.20 -1.61
N LEU A 539 16.00 -17.90 -2.73
CA LEU A 539 16.77 -17.40 -3.86
C LEU A 539 16.35 -18.08 -5.17
N PRO A 540 16.76 -17.54 -6.33
CA PRO A 540 16.41 -18.13 -7.62
C PRO A 540 16.94 -19.56 -7.76
N ALA A 541 16.08 -20.49 -8.17
CA ALA A 541 16.44 -21.90 -8.35
C ALA A 541 17.55 -22.09 -9.41
N SER A 542 17.60 -21.21 -10.41
CA SER A 542 18.63 -21.19 -11.46
C SER A 542 20.03 -20.85 -10.96
N LEU A 543 20.18 -20.39 -9.71
CA LEU A 543 21.47 -20.04 -9.14
C LEU A 543 22.41 -21.25 -9.02
N ALA A 544 21.86 -22.46 -8.89
CA ALA A 544 22.64 -23.69 -8.91
C ALA A 544 23.43 -23.88 -10.22
N ASP A 545 22.93 -23.37 -11.34
CA ASP A 545 23.58 -23.50 -12.66
C ASP A 545 24.86 -22.67 -12.76
N LYS A 546 25.01 -21.62 -11.94
CA LYS A 546 26.22 -20.78 -11.90
C LYS A 546 27.43 -21.50 -11.29
N LEU A 547 27.21 -22.60 -10.58
CA LEU A 547 28.25 -23.38 -9.92
C LEU A 547 28.67 -24.64 -10.71
N LYS A 548 28.05 -24.89 -11.87
CA LYS A 548 28.35 -26.03 -12.74
C LYS A 548 29.68 -25.89 -13.46
#